data_AF-K7TF81-F1
#
_entry.id   AF-K7TF81-F1
#
_cell.length_a   1.000
_cell.length_b   1.000
_cell.length_c   1.000
_cell.angle_alpha   90.00
_cell.angle_beta   90.00
_cell.angle_gamma   90.00
#
_symmetry.space_group_name_H-M   'P 1'
#
loop_
_entity.id
_entity.type
_entity.pdbx_description
1 polymer ?
#
loop_
_entity_poly.entity_id
_entity_poly.type
_entity_poly.pdbx_seq_one_letter_code
_entity_poly.pdbx_strand_id
1 'polypeptide(L)'
;SSFQFEYFKSQNPLWGRIKLAISLLTNLVQYRPRRVLCGHINLARLVQTICQPLGIPYTVLTYGKEVWEPLPKKQQKALQNADQIWTISRYSRDQACLANQLNPNQFQMLPCMVDGEKFTPGSKPPQLIQRYDLQDARVLMTVARLWKGDPYKGVDVTIRALSQIAQVFPNVKYLVIGRGDDQLRLQQLAEDLGVSDRVIFAGFVPTEELVNHYRVCDGYVMPSQEGFGIVYLEAMACEKPVIAGDSDGSV
;
A
#
# COMPACT_ATOMS: atom_id res chain seq x y z
N SER A 1 -1.39 -12.65 -27.03
CA SER A 1 -0.83 -11.31 -27.30
C SER A 1 0.40 -11.12 -26.43
N SER A 2 1.57 -10.88 -27.03
CA SER A 2 2.76 -10.52 -26.26
C SER A 2 2.61 -9.09 -25.76
N PHE A 3 2.79 -8.86 -24.46
CA PHE A 3 2.91 -7.51 -23.93
C PHE A 3 4.23 -6.91 -24.42
N GLN A 4 4.18 -5.76 -25.08
CA GLN A 4 5.37 -4.97 -25.41
C GLN A 4 5.64 -4.01 -24.26
N PHE A 5 6.81 -4.16 -23.63
CA PHE A 5 7.26 -3.28 -22.56
C PHE A 5 8.34 -2.34 -23.09
N GLU A 6 8.08 -1.04 -23.02
CA GLU A 6 9.08 -0.01 -23.25
C GLU A 6 9.59 0.54 -21.92
N TYR A 7 10.90 0.41 -21.67
CA TYR A 7 11.52 0.87 -20.43
C TYR A 7 12.40 2.09 -20.67
N PHE A 8 12.04 3.22 -20.06
CA PHE A 8 12.73 4.50 -20.21
C PHE A 8 13.64 4.81 -19.02
N LYS A 9 14.74 4.06 -18.86
CA LYS A 9 15.78 4.43 -17.87
C LYS A 9 16.48 5.71 -18.34
N SER A 10 16.54 6.72 -17.48
CA SER A 10 17.30 7.96 -17.73
C SER A 10 17.92 8.46 -16.43
N GLN A 11 19.19 8.85 -16.45
CA GLN A 11 19.83 9.53 -15.33
C GLN A 11 19.32 10.97 -15.17
N ASN A 12 18.79 11.57 -16.23
CA ASN A 12 18.17 12.89 -16.21
C ASN A 12 16.63 12.77 -16.28
N PRO A 13 15.89 13.19 -15.23
CA PRO A 13 14.43 13.11 -15.19
C PRO A 13 13.72 13.85 -16.33
N LEU A 14 14.26 14.98 -16.79
CA LEU A 14 13.67 15.78 -17.88
C LEU A 14 13.72 14.98 -19.19
N TRP A 15 14.90 14.42 -19.51
CA TRP A 15 15.08 13.57 -20.68
C TRP A 15 14.20 12.31 -20.65
N GLY A 16 14.01 11.71 -19.47
CA GLY A 16 13.09 10.58 -19.30
C GLY A 16 11.65 10.95 -19.65
N ARG A 17 11.18 12.11 -19.20
CA ARG A 17 9.83 12.61 -19.51
C ARG A 17 9.65 12.94 -21.00
N ILE A 18 10.67 13.52 -21.64
CA ILE A 18 10.63 13.82 -23.08
C ILE A 18 10.56 12.52 -23.89
N LYS A 19 11.39 11.52 -23.57
CA LYS A 19 11.35 10.21 -24.24
C LYS A 19 9.99 9.52 -24.07
N LEU A 20 9.43 9.55 -22.86
CA LEU A 20 8.09 9.01 -22.61
C LEU A 20 7.02 9.75 -23.44
N ALA A 21 7.09 11.08 -23.51
CA ALA A 21 6.14 11.89 -24.28
C ALA A 21 6.21 11.58 -25.79
N ILE A 22 7.43 11.48 -26.34
CA ILE A 22 7.65 11.13 -27.75
C ILE A 22 7.15 9.72 -28.02
N SER A 23 7.55 8.73 -27.23
CA SER A 23 7.09 7.35 -27.43
C SER A 23 5.57 7.24 -27.30
N LEU A 24 4.96 7.89 -26.29
CA LEU A 24 3.51 7.90 -26.15
C LEU A 24 2.85 8.50 -27.40
N LEU A 25 3.30 9.68 -27.86
CA LEU A 25 2.74 10.30 -29.07
C LEU A 25 2.88 9.39 -30.29
N THR A 26 4.08 8.86 -30.55
CA THR A 26 4.35 7.95 -31.68
C THR A 26 3.43 6.73 -31.64
N ASN A 27 3.33 6.08 -30.48
CA ASN A 27 2.47 4.91 -30.29
C ASN A 27 0.99 5.25 -30.47
N LEU A 28 0.52 6.39 -29.96
CA LEU A 28 -0.88 6.80 -30.12
C LEU A 28 -1.24 7.14 -31.58
N VAL A 29 -0.31 7.73 -32.34
CA VAL A 29 -0.51 8.02 -33.76
C VAL A 29 -0.45 6.74 -34.60
N GLN A 30 0.49 5.84 -34.30
CA GLN A 30 0.70 4.61 -35.06
C GLN A 30 -0.40 3.57 -34.80
N TYR A 31 -0.75 3.33 -33.54
CA TYR A 31 -1.63 2.23 -33.15
C TYR A 31 -3.07 2.66 -32.86
N ARG A 32 -3.32 3.96 -32.59
CA ARG A 32 -4.65 4.52 -32.30
C ARG A 32 -5.45 3.65 -31.31
N PRO A 33 -4.96 3.42 -30.09
CA PRO A 33 -5.62 2.53 -29.14
C PRO A 33 -7.00 3.06 -28.77
N ARG A 34 -7.91 2.14 -28.42
CA ARG A 34 -9.26 2.48 -27.97
C ARG A 34 -9.26 3.28 -26.66
N ARG A 35 -8.24 3.11 -25.82
CA ARG A 35 -8.09 3.77 -24.51
C ARG A 35 -6.63 3.79 -24.06
N VAL A 36 -6.24 4.81 -23.32
CA VAL A 36 -4.95 4.89 -22.61
C VAL A 36 -5.15 4.74 -21.11
N LEU A 37 -4.40 3.82 -20.48
CA LEU A 37 -4.37 3.69 -19.02
C LEU A 37 -3.18 4.44 -18.46
N CYS A 38 -3.45 5.51 -17.70
CA CYS A 38 -2.47 6.31 -16.99
C CYS A 38 -2.29 5.76 -15.58
N GLY A 39 -1.22 5.00 -15.37
CA GLY A 39 -0.98 4.29 -14.11
C GLY A 39 -0.71 5.15 -12.88
N HIS A 40 -0.62 6.48 -12.97
CA HIS A 40 -0.47 7.35 -11.80
C HIS A 40 -0.86 8.81 -12.10
N ILE A 41 -1.40 9.53 -11.11
CA ILE A 41 -1.83 10.95 -11.23
C ILE A 41 -0.72 11.88 -11.72
N ASN A 42 0.52 11.63 -11.34
CA ASN A 42 1.69 12.42 -11.76
C ASN A 42 1.90 12.43 -13.29
N LEU A 43 1.38 11.44 -14.02
CA LEU A 43 1.46 11.36 -15.47
C LEU A 43 0.19 11.91 -16.17
N ALA A 44 -0.89 12.13 -15.41
CA ALA A 44 -2.20 12.46 -15.98
C ALA A 44 -2.18 13.71 -16.87
N ARG A 45 -1.39 14.73 -16.49
CA ARG A 45 -1.27 15.94 -17.31
C ARG A 45 -0.62 15.65 -18.67
N LEU A 46 0.44 14.86 -18.70
CA LEU A 46 1.12 14.47 -19.95
C LEU A 46 0.17 13.65 -20.83
N VAL A 47 -0.49 12.67 -20.23
CA VAL A 47 -1.46 11.82 -20.93
C VAL A 47 -2.60 12.67 -21.51
N GLN A 48 -3.18 13.57 -20.72
CA GLN A 48 -4.21 14.51 -21.19
C GLN A 48 -3.74 15.32 -22.40
N THR A 49 -2.54 15.93 -22.34
CA THR A 49 -2.04 16.79 -23.42
C THR A 49 -1.90 16.09 -24.76
N ILE A 50 -1.61 14.78 -24.74
CA ILE A 50 -1.37 14.00 -25.95
C ILE A 50 -2.67 13.32 -26.40
N CYS A 51 -3.46 12.79 -25.48
CA CYS A 51 -4.67 12.04 -25.81
C CYS A 51 -5.82 12.93 -26.29
N GLN A 52 -6.03 14.11 -25.67
CA GLN A 52 -7.17 14.97 -26.01
C GLN A 52 -7.16 15.45 -27.48
N PRO A 53 -6.04 16.00 -28.03
CA PRO A 53 -6.02 16.41 -29.44
C PRO A 53 -6.22 15.25 -30.42
N LEU A 54 -5.88 14.03 -29.99
CA LEU A 54 -6.05 12.82 -30.81
C LEU A 54 -7.44 12.20 -30.70
N GLY A 55 -8.31 12.71 -29.82
CA GLY A 55 -9.64 12.15 -29.56
C GLY A 55 -9.60 10.78 -28.89
N ILE A 56 -8.50 10.43 -28.21
CA ILE A 56 -8.32 9.14 -27.55
C ILE A 56 -8.73 9.27 -26.08
N PRO A 57 -9.68 8.47 -25.57
CA PRO A 57 -10.07 8.52 -24.17
C PRO A 57 -8.95 7.96 -23.28
N TYR A 58 -8.82 8.52 -22.09
CA TYR A 58 -7.83 8.07 -21.11
C TYR A 58 -8.47 7.85 -19.73
N THR A 59 -7.93 6.87 -19.02
CA THR A 59 -8.30 6.54 -17.64
C THR A 59 -7.11 6.78 -16.73
N VAL A 60 -7.35 7.37 -15.56
CA VAL A 60 -6.29 7.63 -14.57
C VAL A 60 -6.47 6.71 -13.37
N LEU A 61 -5.41 6.02 -12.97
CA LEU A 61 -5.39 5.20 -11.76
C LEU A 61 -4.97 6.05 -10.55
N THR A 62 -5.65 5.84 -9.44
CA THR A 62 -5.43 6.48 -8.13
C THR A 62 -5.43 5.42 -7.02
N TYR A 63 -4.57 5.58 -6.02
CA TYR A 63 -4.24 4.58 -5.01
C TYR A 63 -4.45 5.07 -3.58
N GLY A 64 -4.51 6.38 -3.31
CA GLY A 64 -4.81 6.85 -1.95
C GLY A 64 -4.37 8.28 -1.70
N LYS A 65 -3.46 8.45 -0.74
CA LYS A 65 -3.08 9.76 -0.17
C LYS A 65 -2.68 10.78 -1.22
N GLU A 66 -2.13 10.36 -2.34
CA GLU A 66 -1.74 11.26 -3.43
C GLU A 66 -2.91 12.04 -4.05
N VAL A 67 -4.17 11.65 -3.79
CA VAL A 67 -5.37 12.37 -4.24
C VAL A 67 -6.30 12.80 -3.10
N TRP A 68 -5.93 12.58 -1.84
CA TRP A 68 -6.77 12.96 -0.68
C TRP A 68 -6.68 14.45 -0.34
N GLU A 69 -5.64 15.12 -0.82
CA GLU A 69 -5.44 16.55 -0.65
C GLU A 69 -5.65 17.30 -1.99
N PRO A 70 -5.90 18.62 -1.96
CA PRO A 70 -6.04 19.42 -3.15
C PRO A 70 -4.79 19.37 -4.04
N LEU A 71 -4.97 18.84 -5.25
CA LEU A 71 -3.94 18.75 -6.27
C LEU A 71 -3.70 20.11 -6.96
N PRO A 72 -2.52 20.32 -7.56
CA PRO A 72 -2.29 21.38 -8.52
C PRO A 72 -3.38 21.44 -9.60
N LYS A 73 -3.80 22.66 -9.99
CA LYS A 73 -4.89 22.89 -10.96
C LYS A 73 -4.75 22.10 -12.28
N LYS A 74 -3.52 21.89 -12.75
CA LYS A 74 -3.25 21.11 -13.97
C LYS A 74 -3.59 19.63 -13.82
N GLN A 75 -3.38 19.06 -12.63
CA GLN A 75 -3.73 17.67 -12.31
C GLN A 75 -5.22 17.53 -12.03
N GLN A 76 -5.85 18.48 -11.33
CA GLN A 76 -7.32 18.54 -11.17
C GLN A 76 -8.01 18.52 -12.54
N LYS A 77 -7.61 19.41 -13.45
CA LYS A 77 -8.15 19.45 -14.83
C LYS A 77 -7.87 18.16 -15.62
N ALA A 78 -6.76 17.47 -15.34
CA ALA A 78 -6.47 16.18 -15.97
C ALA A 78 -7.40 15.07 -15.46
N LEU A 79 -7.77 15.06 -14.18
CA LEU A 79 -8.75 14.13 -13.63
C LEU A 79 -10.18 14.45 -14.08
N GLN A 80 -10.58 15.72 -14.02
CA GLN A 80 -11.93 16.17 -14.42
C GLN A 80 -12.24 15.83 -15.88
N ASN A 81 -11.24 15.93 -16.76
CA ASN A 81 -11.39 15.61 -18.18
C ASN A 81 -11.09 14.15 -18.53
N ALA A 82 -10.72 13.30 -17.55
CA ALA A 82 -10.53 11.89 -17.79
C ALA A 82 -11.87 11.23 -18.13
N ASP A 83 -11.85 10.25 -19.03
CA ASP A 83 -13.05 9.48 -19.37
C ASP A 83 -13.50 8.64 -18.16
N GLN A 84 -12.54 8.07 -17.44
CA GLN A 84 -12.76 7.37 -16.17
C GLN A 84 -11.60 7.60 -15.21
N ILE A 85 -11.87 7.44 -13.92
CA ILE A 85 -10.87 7.36 -12.85
C ILE A 85 -11.01 5.99 -12.20
N TRP A 86 -9.93 5.22 -12.13
CA TRP A 86 -9.94 3.95 -11.42
C TRP A 86 -9.29 4.13 -10.06
N THR A 87 -9.93 3.65 -9.01
CA THR A 87 -9.45 3.83 -7.63
C THR A 87 -9.60 2.57 -6.80
N ILE A 88 -8.76 2.43 -5.77
CA ILE A 88 -8.66 1.19 -5.02
C ILE A 88 -9.69 1.06 -3.90
N SER A 89 -10.21 2.17 -3.35
CA SER A 89 -11.27 2.14 -2.31
C SER A 89 -12.32 3.25 -2.49
N ARG A 90 -13.52 3.00 -1.95
CA ARG A 90 -14.58 4.01 -1.88
C ARG A 90 -14.14 5.22 -1.05
N TYR A 91 -13.41 4.98 0.04
CA TYR A 91 -12.82 6.05 0.84
C TYR A 91 -11.93 6.96 0.00
N SER A 92 -11.02 6.38 -0.80
CA SER A 92 -10.13 7.18 -1.66
C SER A 92 -10.87 7.95 -2.74
N ARG A 93 -11.94 7.36 -3.32
CA ARG A 93 -12.87 8.10 -4.20
C ARG A 93 -13.44 9.32 -3.51
N ASP A 94 -14.00 9.14 -2.31
CA ASP A 94 -14.76 10.18 -1.61
C ASP A 94 -13.82 11.32 -1.18
N GLN A 95 -12.65 10.99 -0.63
CA GLN A 95 -11.61 11.98 -0.33
C GLN A 95 -11.15 12.73 -1.59
N ALA A 96 -10.92 12.02 -2.70
CA ALA A 96 -10.54 12.65 -3.96
C ALA A 96 -11.63 13.57 -4.51
N CYS A 97 -12.90 13.18 -4.44
CA CYS A 97 -14.02 14.01 -4.87
C CYS A 97 -14.10 15.31 -4.05
N LEU A 98 -14.01 15.19 -2.72
CA LEU A 98 -14.06 16.33 -1.81
C LEU A 98 -12.88 17.29 -2.04
N ALA A 99 -11.66 16.77 -2.08
CA ALA A 99 -10.46 17.60 -2.17
C ALA A 99 -10.22 18.20 -3.56
N ASN A 100 -10.69 17.54 -4.63
CA ASN A 100 -10.34 17.87 -6.01
C ASN A 100 -11.53 18.24 -6.92
N GLN A 101 -12.73 18.38 -6.36
CA GLN A 101 -13.94 18.76 -7.10
C GLN A 101 -14.19 17.81 -8.29
N LEU A 102 -14.14 16.51 -8.02
CA LEU A 102 -14.33 15.45 -9.01
C LEU A 102 -15.75 14.91 -8.94
N ASN A 103 -16.26 14.45 -10.07
CA ASN A 103 -17.57 13.81 -10.12
C ASN A 103 -17.43 12.34 -9.69
N PRO A 104 -18.13 11.88 -8.63
CA PRO A 104 -18.04 10.49 -8.16
C PRO A 104 -18.47 9.48 -9.23
N ASN A 105 -19.32 9.87 -10.20
CA ASN A 105 -19.76 8.99 -11.29
C ASN A 105 -18.65 8.69 -12.32
N GLN A 106 -17.54 9.44 -12.31
CA GLN A 106 -16.37 9.15 -13.14
C GLN A 106 -15.52 8.00 -12.58
N PHE A 107 -15.76 7.59 -11.34
CA PHE A 107 -14.95 6.58 -10.67
C PHE A 107 -15.44 5.16 -10.92
N GLN A 108 -14.50 4.26 -11.18
CA GLN A 108 -14.70 2.81 -11.09
C GLN A 108 -13.76 2.21 -10.05
N MET A 109 -14.26 1.18 -9.36
CA MET A 109 -13.49 0.47 -8.36
C MET A 109 -12.57 -0.55 -9.02
N LEU A 110 -11.28 -0.47 -8.71
CA LEU A 110 -10.29 -1.49 -9.04
C LEU A 110 -9.54 -1.85 -7.74
N PRO A 111 -10.10 -2.74 -6.90
CA PRO A 111 -9.48 -3.11 -5.64
C PRO A 111 -8.13 -3.81 -5.90
N CYS A 112 -7.20 -3.70 -4.95
CA CYS A 112 -5.96 -4.48 -5.04
C CYS A 112 -6.29 -5.97 -4.87
N MET A 113 -5.49 -6.81 -5.52
CA MET A 113 -5.62 -8.27 -5.45
C MET A 113 -4.42 -8.85 -4.73
N VAL A 114 -4.65 -9.91 -3.97
CA VAL A 114 -3.61 -10.75 -3.39
C VAL A 114 -3.45 -12.00 -4.25
N ASP A 115 -2.20 -12.45 -4.40
CA ASP A 115 -1.89 -13.70 -5.09
C ASP A 115 -2.20 -14.89 -4.17
N GLY A 116 -3.36 -15.50 -4.36
CA GLY A 116 -3.84 -16.64 -3.56
C GLY A 116 -3.07 -17.94 -3.79
N GLU A 117 -2.19 -18.02 -4.80
CA GLU A 117 -1.28 -19.15 -4.97
C GLU A 117 0.00 -18.96 -4.13
N LYS A 118 0.39 -17.71 -3.90
CA LYS A 118 1.56 -17.36 -3.06
C LYS A 118 1.21 -17.26 -1.59
N PHE A 119 0.17 -16.49 -1.24
CA PHE A 119 -0.29 -16.32 0.14
C PHE A 119 -1.31 -17.39 0.47
N THR A 120 -0.85 -18.44 1.14
CA THR A 120 -1.65 -19.61 1.48
C THR A 120 -1.44 -20.00 2.94
N PRO A 121 -2.45 -20.63 3.58
CA PRO A 121 -2.29 -21.19 4.91
C PRO A 121 -1.19 -22.26 4.92
N GLY A 122 -0.66 -22.55 6.10
CA GLY A 122 0.40 -23.53 6.29
C GLY A 122 0.86 -23.62 7.74
N SER A 123 1.67 -24.63 8.04
CA SER A 123 2.26 -24.80 9.36
C SER A 123 3.24 -23.66 9.70
N LYS A 124 3.40 -23.38 11.00
CA LYS A 124 4.38 -22.40 11.47
C LYS A 124 5.80 -22.87 11.12
N PRO A 125 6.61 -22.11 10.35
CA PRO A 125 7.95 -22.53 9.96
C PRO A 125 8.89 -22.62 11.18
N PRO A 126 9.50 -23.79 11.48
CA PRO A 126 10.37 -23.96 12.65
C PRO A 126 11.56 -22.99 12.67
N GLN A 127 12.10 -22.66 11.49
CA GLN A 127 13.24 -21.74 11.37
C GLN A 127 12.87 -20.32 11.83
N LEU A 128 11.64 -19.87 11.57
CA LEU A 128 11.17 -18.55 12.04
C LEU A 128 10.83 -18.56 13.53
N ILE A 129 10.28 -19.67 14.04
CA ILE A 129 10.06 -19.84 15.47
C ILE A 129 11.39 -19.72 16.23
N GLN A 130 12.44 -20.41 15.75
CA GLN A 130 13.76 -20.34 16.37
C GLN A 130 14.42 -18.97 16.20
N ARG A 131 14.35 -18.38 14.99
CA ARG A 131 14.98 -17.09 14.69
C ARG A 131 14.46 -15.95 15.57
N TYR A 132 13.18 -15.98 15.91
CA TYR A 132 12.49 -14.91 16.64
C TYR A 132 12.14 -15.29 18.09
N ASP A 133 12.62 -16.44 18.58
CA ASP A 133 12.32 -16.92 19.94
C ASP A 133 10.81 -16.96 20.26
N LEU A 134 10.04 -17.62 19.37
CA LEU A 134 8.57 -17.66 19.41
C LEU A 134 8.02 -18.98 19.96
N GLN A 135 8.83 -19.74 20.70
CA GLN A 135 8.39 -20.98 21.34
C GLN A 135 7.25 -20.67 22.33
N ASP A 136 6.13 -21.36 22.19
CA ASP A 136 4.90 -21.19 22.98
C ASP A 136 4.34 -19.75 23.01
N ALA A 137 4.80 -18.88 22.10
CA ALA A 137 4.39 -17.50 22.01
C ALA A 137 3.05 -17.36 21.29
N ARG A 138 2.27 -16.35 21.71
CA ARG A 138 1.15 -15.83 20.91
C ARG A 138 1.67 -14.66 20.08
N VAL A 139 1.64 -14.79 18.76
CA VAL A 139 2.36 -13.88 17.88
C VAL A 139 1.38 -12.92 17.20
N LEU A 140 1.44 -11.65 17.59
CA LEU A 140 0.83 -10.55 16.84
C LEU A 140 1.84 -10.07 15.79
N MET A 141 1.37 -9.68 14.60
CA MET A 141 2.26 -9.22 13.53
C MET A 141 1.73 -7.99 12.81
N THR A 142 2.65 -7.11 12.40
CA THR A 142 2.40 -6.00 11.48
C THR A 142 3.45 -5.97 10.40
N VAL A 143 3.04 -5.66 9.17
CA VAL A 143 3.95 -5.38 8.04
C VAL A 143 3.71 -3.93 7.62
N ALA A 144 4.67 -3.05 7.89
CA ALA A 144 4.54 -1.62 7.58
C ALA A 144 5.89 -0.95 7.34
N ARG A 145 5.90 0.16 6.61
CA ARG A 145 7.06 1.07 6.61
C ARG A 145 7.12 1.77 7.96
N LEU A 146 8.32 1.86 8.56
CA LEU A 146 8.53 2.49 9.87
C LEU A 146 9.06 3.92 9.69
N TRP A 147 8.30 4.76 8.99
CA TRP A 147 8.71 6.13 8.68
C TRP A 147 8.09 7.11 9.69
N LYS A 148 8.84 8.12 10.13
CA LYS A 148 8.33 9.13 11.09
C LYS A 148 7.10 9.89 10.58
N GLY A 149 6.98 10.04 9.26
CA GLY A 149 5.82 10.64 8.61
C GLY A 149 4.61 9.71 8.47
N ASP A 150 4.75 8.44 8.84
CA ASP A 150 3.71 7.42 8.78
C ASP A 150 3.25 6.92 10.18
N PRO A 151 3.03 7.78 11.20
CA PRO A 151 2.63 7.32 12.54
C PRO A 151 1.25 6.64 12.50
N TYR A 152 0.44 6.99 11.51
CA TYR A 152 -0.86 6.39 11.26
C TYR A 152 -0.82 4.90 10.93
N LYS A 153 0.35 4.24 10.82
CA LYS A 153 0.46 2.78 10.70
C LYS A 153 0.16 2.03 12.00
N GLY A 154 0.06 2.74 13.13
CA GLY A 154 -0.46 2.19 14.38
C GLY A 154 0.46 1.21 15.11
N VAL A 155 1.75 1.15 14.75
CA VAL A 155 2.72 0.26 15.42
C VAL A 155 2.89 0.66 16.88
N ASP A 156 2.93 1.96 17.18
CA ASP A 156 2.99 2.51 18.52
C ASP A 156 1.71 2.24 19.34
N VAL A 157 0.54 2.30 18.69
CA VAL A 157 -0.75 1.93 19.30
C VAL A 157 -0.71 0.47 19.77
N THR A 158 -0.24 -0.44 18.91
CA THR A 158 -0.07 -1.85 19.29
C THR A 158 0.92 -2.01 20.44
N ILE A 159 2.07 -1.33 20.41
CA ILE A 159 3.08 -1.37 21.50
C ILE A 159 2.45 -0.93 22.84
N ARG A 160 1.68 0.17 22.84
CA ARG A 160 0.99 0.67 24.04
C ARG A 160 -0.03 -0.34 24.59
N ALA A 161 -0.67 -1.12 23.73
CA ALA A 161 -1.63 -2.13 24.13
C ALA A 161 -0.98 -3.41 24.69
N LEU A 162 0.31 -3.66 24.43
CA LEU A 162 0.96 -4.93 24.81
C LEU A 162 0.91 -5.23 26.30
N SER A 163 1.02 -4.22 27.17
CA SER A 163 0.94 -4.44 28.62
C SER A 163 -0.41 -5.05 29.04
N GLN A 164 -1.52 -4.58 28.45
CA GLN A 164 -2.85 -5.12 28.74
C GLN A 164 -3.04 -6.50 28.09
N ILE A 165 -2.58 -6.66 26.85
CA ILE A 165 -2.65 -7.96 26.15
C ILE A 165 -1.86 -9.03 26.91
N ALA A 166 -0.71 -8.67 27.49
CA ALA A 166 0.12 -9.57 28.28
C ALA A 166 -0.56 -10.09 29.56
N GLN A 167 -1.56 -9.39 30.09
CA GLN A 167 -2.34 -9.88 31.23
C GLN A 167 -3.19 -11.11 30.87
N VAL A 168 -3.64 -11.19 29.61
CA VAL A 168 -4.44 -12.31 29.09
C VAL A 168 -3.56 -13.36 28.39
N PHE A 169 -2.53 -12.90 27.68
CA PHE A 169 -1.56 -13.73 26.96
C PHE A 169 -0.14 -13.44 27.45
N PRO A 170 0.31 -14.06 28.56
CA PRO A 170 1.61 -13.75 29.18
C PRO A 170 2.82 -13.92 28.26
N ASN A 171 2.73 -14.81 27.27
CA ASN A 171 3.79 -15.08 26.29
C ASN A 171 3.55 -14.37 24.94
N VAL A 172 2.77 -13.27 24.92
CA VAL A 172 2.56 -12.51 23.67
C VAL A 172 3.88 -11.91 23.17
N LYS A 173 4.13 -12.06 21.88
CA LYS A 173 5.20 -11.42 21.12
C LYS A 173 4.59 -10.61 19.98
N TYR A 174 5.17 -9.45 19.70
CA TYR A 174 4.77 -8.56 18.63
C TYR A 174 5.87 -8.45 17.59
N LEU A 175 5.65 -9.09 16.44
CA LEU A 175 6.57 -9.12 15.32
C LEU A 175 6.29 -7.96 14.37
N VAL A 176 7.21 -6.98 14.35
CA VAL A 176 7.14 -5.81 13.49
C VAL A 176 8.07 -6.02 12.29
N ILE A 177 7.48 -6.19 11.11
CA ILE A 177 8.19 -6.33 9.83
C ILE A 177 8.16 -4.99 9.10
N GLY A 178 9.35 -4.49 8.76
CA GLY A 178 9.51 -3.16 8.20
C GLY A 178 10.86 -2.54 8.48
N ARG A 179 11.17 -1.45 7.76
CA ARG A 179 12.32 -0.59 8.05
C ARG A 179 11.90 0.88 7.94
N GLY A 180 12.66 1.73 8.62
CA GLY A 180 12.57 3.17 8.51
C GLY A 180 13.16 3.88 9.72
N ASP A 181 13.15 5.20 9.68
CA ASP A 181 13.77 6.07 10.66
C ASP A 181 13.00 6.20 11.99
N ASP A 182 11.79 5.64 12.06
CA ASP A 182 10.96 5.65 13.28
C ASP A 182 11.25 4.47 14.22
N GLN A 183 12.03 3.47 13.77
CA GLN A 183 12.30 2.27 14.56
C GLN A 183 12.90 2.60 15.95
N LEU A 184 13.85 3.56 16.03
CA LEU A 184 14.48 3.95 17.29
C LEU A 184 13.46 4.52 18.29
N ARG A 185 12.51 5.35 17.81
CA ARG A 185 11.45 5.90 18.66
C ARG A 185 10.52 4.79 19.16
N LEU A 186 10.19 3.82 18.31
CA LEU A 186 9.34 2.69 18.68
C LEU A 186 10.02 1.74 19.67
N GLN A 187 11.33 1.54 19.54
CA GLN A 187 12.14 0.80 20.52
C GLN A 187 12.14 1.51 21.89
N GLN A 188 12.42 2.82 21.91
CA GLN A 188 12.36 3.61 23.14
C GLN A 188 10.97 3.55 23.79
N LEU A 189 9.90 3.63 22.98
CA LEU A 189 8.53 3.50 23.49
C LEU A 189 8.29 2.13 24.16
N ALA A 190 8.82 1.04 23.60
CA ALA A 190 8.69 -0.28 24.20
C ALA A 190 9.48 -0.37 25.52
N GLU A 191 10.64 0.28 25.61
CA GLU A 191 11.48 0.35 26.82
C GLU A 191 10.78 1.14 27.93
N ASP A 192 10.28 2.33 27.60
CA ASP A 192 9.58 3.21 28.54
C ASP A 192 8.33 2.54 29.14
N LEU A 193 7.70 1.64 28.36
CA LEU A 193 6.51 0.88 28.77
C LEU A 193 6.84 -0.47 29.41
N GLY A 194 8.12 -0.86 29.48
CA GLY A 194 8.55 -2.14 30.04
C GLY A 194 8.08 -3.36 29.25
N VAL A 195 7.92 -3.24 27.94
CA VAL A 195 7.47 -4.32 27.03
C VAL A 195 8.49 -4.65 25.93
N SER A 196 9.74 -4.17 26.03
CA SER A 196 10.78 -4.40 25.02
C SER A 196 11.06 -5.87 24.73
N ASP A 197 10.98 -6.73 25.74
CA ASP A 197 11.14 -8.18 25.61
C ASP A 197 10.04 -8.83 24.76
N ARG A 198 8.94 -8.10 24.51
CA ARG A 198 7.78 -8.55 23.74
C ARG A 198 7.78 -8.03 22.31
N VAL A 199 8.62 -7.05 21.96
CA VAL A 199 8.63 -6.44 20.62
C VAL A 199 9.83 -6.91 19.82
N ILE A 200 9.57 -7.48 18.65
CA ILE A 200 10.60 -8.03 17.75
C ILE A 200 10.57 -7.23 16.46
N PHE A 201 11.62 -6.45 16.21
CA PHE A 201 11.82 -5.74 14.95
C PHE A 201 12.57 -6.64 13.96
N ALA A 202 11.84 -7.24 13.01
CA ALA A 202 12.40 -8.18 12.03
C ALA A 202 13.20 -7.50 10.90
N GLY A 203 13.07 -6.18 10.76
CA GLY A 203 13.64 -5.45 9.63
C GLY A 203 12.87 -5.72 8.33
N PHE A 204 13.56 -5.60 7.20
CA PHE A 204 12.98 -5.85 5.88
C PHE A 204 12.93 -7.35 5.61
N VAL A 205 11.76 -7.81 5.18
CA VAL A 205 11.51 -9.18 4.72
C VAL A 205 11.07 -9.11 3.26
N PRO A 206 11.71 -9.85 2.34
CA PRO A 206 11.28 -9.92 0.95
C PRO A 206 9.85 -10.45 0.79
N THR A 207 9.13 -10.01 -0.24
CA THR A 207 7.72 -10.38 -0.47
C THR A 207 7.53 -11.90 -0.54
N GLU A 208 8.46 -12.61 -1.18
CA GLU A 208 8.46 -14.06 -1.30
C GLU A 208 8.60 -14.80 0.04
N GLU A 209 9.15 -14.15 1.08
CA GLU A 209 9.28 -14.70 2.42
C GLU A 209 8.11 -14.31 3.34
N LEU A 210 7.30 -13.32 2.96
CA LEU A 210 6.21 -12.82 3.81
C LEU A 210 5.16 -13.89 4.12
N VAL A 211 4.86 -14.79 3.18
CA VAL A 211 3.91 -15.89 3.42
C VAL A 211 4.28 -16.71 4.65
N ASN A 212 5.58 -16.99 4.84
CA ASN A 212 6.07 -17.76 5.98
C ASN A 212 5.96 -16.97 7.30
N HIS A 213 6.08 -15.65 7.23
CA HIS A 213 5.89 -14.78 8.38
C HIS A 213 4.40 -14.65 8.77
N TYR A 214 3.50 -14.51 7.77
CA TYR A 214 2.05 -14.60 8.03
C TYR A 214 1.68 -15.95 8.67
N ARG A 215 2.26 -17.07 8.20
CA ARG A 215 2.01 -18.38 8.80
C ARG A 215 2.44 -18.48 10.26
N VAL A 216 3.52 -17.80 10.66
CA VAL A 216 4.01 -17.81 12.05
C VAL A 216 3.11 -17.02 13.00
N CYS A 217 2.41 -15.99 12.50
CA CYS A 217 1.54 -15.18 13.34
C CYS A 217 0.24 -15.92 13.74
N ASP A 218 -0.29 -15.56 14.89
CA ASP A 218 -1.61 -15.97 15.39
C ASP A 218 -2.68 -14.90 15.12
N GLY A 219 -2.26 -13.65 14.92
CA GLY A 219 -3.11 -12.56 14.47
C GLY A 219 -2.32 -11.45 13.80
N TYR A 220 -2.93 -10.84 12.78
CA TYR A 220 -2.40 -9.64 12.13
C TYR A 220 -3.08 -8.41 12.71
N VAL A 221 -2.29 -7.42 13.13
CA VAL A 221 -2.80 -6.22 13.78
C VAL A 221 -2.16 -5.01 13.13
N MET A 222 -2.96 -4.11 12.56
CA MET A 222 -2.46 -2.83 12.08
C MET A 222 -3.62 -1.83 12.23
N PRO A 223 -3.73 -1.14 13.38
CA PRO A 223 -4.80 -0.18 13.63
C PRO A 223 -4.46 1.13 12.91
N SER A 224 -4.38 1.06 11.58
CA SER A 224 -3.90 2.15 10.75
C SER A 224 -4.99 2.84 9.97
N GLN A 225 -4.58 3.96 9.37
CA GLN A 225 -5.31 4.59 8.30
C GLN A 225 -4.72 4.20 6.91
N GLU A 226 -5.40 3.35 6.15
CA GLU A 226 -5.02 2.90 4.81
C GLU A 226 -5.93 3.38 3.68
N GLY A 227 -5.33 3.53 2.49
CA GLY A 227 -6.10 3.63 1.26
C GLY A 227 -6.73 2.32 0.82
N PHE A 228 -6.19 1.17 1.23
CA PHE A 228 -6.76 -0.15 0.94
C PHE A 228 -6.23 -1.24 1.87
N GLY A 229 -4.93 -1.23 2.18
CA GLY A 229 -4.31 -2.19 3.09
C GLY A 229 -4.19 -3.60 2.50
N ILE A 230 -3.39 -3.78 1.44
CA ILE A 230 -3.15 -5.09 0.81
C ILE A 230 -2.64 -6.14 1.82
N VAL A 231 -1.90 -5.71 2.83
CA VAL A 231 -1.39 -6.54 3.93
C VAL A 231 -2.49 -7.22 4.75
N TYR A 232 -3.69 -6.62 4.82
CA TYR A 232 -4.86 -7.26 5.41
C TYR A 232 -5.31 -8.46 4.57
N LEU A 233 -5.33 -8.31 3.24
CA LEU A 233 -5.69 -9.40 2.32
C LEU A 233 -4.64 -10.50 2.33
N GLU A 234 -3.35 -10.15 2.41
CA GLU A 234 -2.26 -11.14 2.56
C GLU A 234 -2.42 -11.96 3.85
N ALA A 235 -2.73 -11.31 4.97
CA ALA A 235 -3.02 -12.01 6.24
C ALA A 235 -4.26 -12.91 6.12
N MET A 236 -5.36 -12.40 5.56
CA MET A 236 -6.59 -13.17 5.35
C MET A 236 -6.39 -14.37 4.42
N ALA A 237 -5.59 -14.22 3.35
CA ALA A 237 -5.26 -15.30 2.43
C ALA A 237 -4.43 -16.42 3.10
N CYS A 238 -3.68 -16.07 4.15
CA CYS A 238 -3.01 -17.03 5.03
C CYS A 238 -3.88 -17.50 6.22
N GLU A 239 -5.19 -17.26 6.18
CA GLU A 239 -6.17 -17.60 7.22
C GLU A 239 -5.86 -17.00 8.61
N LYS A 240 -5.32 -15.78 8.63
CA LYS A 240 -5.00 -15.07 9.86
C LYS A 240 -6.10 -14.09 10.23
N PRO A 241 -6.56 -14.09 11.50
CA PRO A 241 -7.49 -13.07 11.95
C PRO A 241 -6.81 -11.70 11.87
N VAL A 242 -7.57 -10.70 11.41
CA VAL A 242 -7.10 -9.33 11.16
C VAL A 242 -7.80 -8.35 12.10
N ILE A 243 -7.01 -7.51 12.76
CA ILE A 243 -7.48 -6.30 13.44
C ILE A 243 -6.99 -5.10 12.63
N ALA A 244 -7.93 -4.36 12.06
CA ALA A 244 -7.70 -3.16 11.24
C ALA A 244 -8.29 -1.91 11.91
N GLY A 245 -7.90 -0.73 11.43
CA GLY A 245 -8.59 0.52 11.77
C GLY A 245 -10.00 0.56 11.16
N ASP A 246 -10.89 1.37 11.74
CA ASP A 246 -12.32 1.47 11.37
C ASP A 246 -12.70 2.76 10.63
N SER A 247 -11.72 3.59 10.27
CA SER A 247 -11.96 4.97 9.85
C SER A 247 -11.74 5.26 8.36
N ASP A 248 -11.34 4.27 7.53
CA ASP A 248 -10.98 4.53 6.13
C ASP A 248 -11.04 3.33 5.16
N GLY A 249 -10.15 3.27 4.15
CA GLY A 249 -10.13 2.21 3.13
C GLY A 249 -9.80 0.82 3.67
N SER A 250 -9.60 0.70 4.98
CA SER A 250 -9.48 -0.57 5.71
C SER A 250 -10.81 -1.32 5.88
N VAL A 251 -11.97 -0.71 5.54
CA VAL A 251 -13.33 -1.31 5.62
C VAL A 251 -14.05 -1.49 4.29
#